data_AF-A0A0C2BNA8-F1
#
_entry.id   AF-A0A0C2BNA8-F1
#
_cell.length_a   1.000
_cell.length_b   1.000
_cell.length_c   1.000
_cell.angle_alpha   90.00
_cell.angle_beta   90.00
_cell.angle_gamma   90.00
#
_symmetry.space_group_name_H-M   'P 1'
#
loop_
_entity.id
_entity.type
_entity.pdbx_description
1 polymer ?
#
loop_
_entity_poly.entity_id
_entity_poly.type
_entity_poly.pdbx_seq_one_letter_code
_entity_poly.pdbx_strand_id
1 'polypeptide(L)'
;MPVEQALTASAPLPIPGQLAPRLTTTPLHQSAFAVLSVTIRDNRKRIVELAEEKSLELDSDVCQKARSDLTNPRTRLSAEIAWLPGVSPRKASQLVESLLQNPMGVRQESGLPTLAHLNLLAAAFEAVDEDYDAVDLTSFIQDVAYLADDLVPEDVLRDINEDRAVSGFPEVRALDQIEAELAERMRYYRSAIKDAHI
;
A
#
# COMPACT_ATOMS: atom_id res chain seq x y z
N MET A 1 2.99 -15.45 -71.54
CA MET A 1 2.11 -14.29 -71.21
C MET A 1 0.69 -14.83 -71.20
N PRO A 2 -0.10 -14.71 -70.11
CA PRO A 2 0.01 -13.91 -68.86
C PRO A 2 0.56 -14.79 -67.70
N VAL A 3 1.17 -14.38 -66.57
CA VAL A 3 1.14 -13.25 -65.62
C VAL A 3 -0.14 -13.14 -64.79
N GLU A 4 -0.13 -13.71 -63.59
CA GLU A 4 -0.85 -13.34 -62.35
C GLU A 4 -0.69 -14.49 -61.34
N GLN A 5 -0.44 -14.35 -60.05
CA GLN A 5 -0.06 -13.25 -59.17
C GLN A 5 0.40 -13.93 -57.86
N ALA A 6 1.46 -13.41 -57.23
CA ALA A 6 2.04 -13.96 -56.01
C ALA A 6 1.08 -13.79 -54.82
N LEU A 7 0.81 -14.90 -54.11
CA LEU A 7 0.16 -14.89 -52.80
C LEU A 7 1.11 -14.26 -51.78
N THR A 8 0.94 -12.98 -51.50
CA THR A 8 1.52 -12.32 -50.33
C THR A 8 0.78 -12.79 -49.09
N ALA A 9 1.45 -13.58 -48.26
CA ALA A 9 0.96 -13.93 -46.93
C ALA A 9 0.94 -12.65 -46.07
N SER A 10 -0.25 -12.09 -45.87
CA SER A 10 -0.45 -11.00 -44.91
C SER A 10 -0.27 -11.55 -43.49
N ALA A 11 0.65 -10.95 -42.74
CA ALA A 11 0.81 -11.20 -41.31
C ALA A 11 -0.51 -10.88 -40.57
N PRO A 12 -0.88 -11.64 -39.52
CA PRO A 12 -2.09 -11.33 -38.75
C PRO A 12 -1.92 -9.98 -38.06
N LEU A 13 -2.92 -9.12 -38.21
CA LEU A 13 -3.03 -7.87 -37.46
C LEU A 13 -3.09 -8.17 -35.95
N PRO A 14 -2.44 -7.36 -35.10
CA PRO A 14 -2.52 -7.53 -33.66
C PRO A 14 -3.98 -7.28 -33.21
N ILE A 15 -4.50 -8.21 -32.42
CA ILE A 15 -5.84 -8.14 -31.83
C ILE A 15 -5.88 -6.90 -30.91
N PRO A 16 -6.72 -5.88 -31.19
CA PRO A 16 -6.92 -4.78 -30.26
C PRO A 16 -7.82 -5.28 -29.13
N GLY A 17 -7.23 -5.62 -27.99
CA GLY A 17 -8.00 -6.16 -26.86
C GLY A 17 -7.18 -6.73 -25.71
N GLN A 18 -5.86 -6.90 -25.86
CA GLN A 18 -5.00 -7.07 -24.69
C GLN A 18 -4.67 -5.68 -24.13
N LEU A 19 -5.62 -5.12 -23.38
CA LEU A 19 -5.23 -4.28 -22.26
C LEU A 19 -4.32 -5.17 -21.42
N ALA A 20 -3.01 -4.90 -21.45
CA ALA A 20 -2.12 -5.42 -20.42
C ALA A 20 -2.82 -5.15 -19.08
N PRO A 21 -2.89 -6.11 -18.15
CA PRO A 21 -3.46 -5.85 -16.84
C PRO A 21 -2.72 -4.62 -16.32
N ARG A 22 -3.43 -3.50 -16.19
CA ARG A 22 -2.88 -2.36 -15.46
C ARG A 22 -2.72 -2.93 -14.07
N LEU A 23 -1.50 -3.31 -13.70
CA LEU A 23 -1.15 -3.54 -12.31
C LEU A 23 -1.35 -2.18 -11.66
N THR A 24 -2.57 -1.93 -11.18
CA THR A 24 -2.92 -0.74 -10.43
C THR A 24 -2.14 -0.85 -9.13
N THR A 25 -0.93 -0.28 -9.13
CA THR A 25 -0.08 -0.24 -7.96
C THR A 25 -0.82 0.57 -6.91
N THR A 26 -1.26 -0.07 -5.83
CA THR A 26 -1.97 0.60 -4.75
C THR A 26 -1.01 1.53 -3.97
N PRO A 27 -1.52 2.47 -3.17
CA PRO A 27 -0.70 3.31 -2.30
C PRO A 27 0.27 2.54 -1.39
N LEU A 28 -0.09 1.32 -0.98
CA LEU A 28 0.81 0.46 -0.22
C LEU A 28 2.02 0.00 -1.05
N HIS A 29 1.85 -0.30 -2.34
CA HIS A 29 2.96 -0.62 -3.24
C HIS A 29 3.90 0.58 -3.47
N GLN A 30 3.37 1.79 -3.36
CA GLN A 30 4.12 3.04 -3.53
C GLN A 30 4.73 3.54 -2.21
N SER A 31 4.42 2.89 -1.08
CA SER A 31 5.00 3.24 0.22
C SER A 31 6.52 3.05 0.23
N ALA A 32 7.20 3.80 1.09
CA ALA A 32 8.65 3.69 1.22
C ALA A 32 9.12 2.28 1.63
N PHE A 33 8.30 1.54 2.41
CA PHE A 33 8.57 0.16 2.80
C PHE A 33 8.55 -0.79 1.59
N ALA A 34 7.51 -0.71 0.76
CA ALA A 34 7.38 -1.53 -0.43
C ALA A 34 8.45 -1.21 -1.49
N VAL A 35 8.65 0.08 -1.79
CA VAL A 35 9.61 0.57 -2.78
C VAL A 35 11.02 0.08 -2.48
N LEU A 36 11.45 0.14 -1.22
CA LEU A 36 12.79 -0.31 -0.81
C LEU A 36 12.86 -1.78 -0.43
N SER A 37 11.73 -2.50 -0.45
CA SER A 37 11.63 -3.88 0.05
C SER A 37 12.16 -4.04 1.48
N VAL A 38 11.96 -3.01 2.30
CA VAL A 38 12.30 -2.97 3.73
C VAL A 38 11.06 -3.20 4.58
N THR A 39 11.29 -3.63 5.81
CA THR A 39 10.24 -3.91 6.78
C THR A 39 10.21 -2.83 7.87
N ILE A 40 9.10 -2.72 8.58
CA ILE A 40 8.98 -1.80 9.73
C ILE A 40 9.99 -2.11 10.85
N ARG A 41 10.50 -3.35 10.88
CA ARG A 41 11.47 -3.86 11.85
C ARG A 41 12.93 -3.71 11.40
N ASP A 42 13.18 -3.22 10.18
CA ASP A 42 14.53 -2.96 9.71
C ASP A 42 15.11 -1.70 10.35
N ASN A 43 16.37 -1.80 10.77
CA ASN A 43 17.11 -0.70 11.36
C ASN A 43 17.60 0.29 10.30
N ARG A 44 18.08 1.45 10.76
CA ARG A 44 18.58 2.52 9.88
C ARG A 44 19.66 2.05 8.90
N LYS A 45 20.59 1.20 9.34
CA LYS A 45 21.68 0.70 8.48
C LYS A 45 21.12 -0.14 7.33
N ARG A 46 20.23 -1.08 7.64
CA ARG A 46 19.60 -1.95 6.65
C ARG A 46 18.77 -1.17 5.62
N ILE A 47 18.07 -0.13 6.06
CA ILE A 47 17.31 0.77 5.18
C ILE A 47 18.22 1.51 4.20
N VAL A 48 19.38 2.01 4.66
CA VAL A 48 20.34 2.70 3.80
C VAL A 48 20.93 1.74 2.77
N GLU A 49 21.35 0.54 3.20
CA GLU A 49 21.90 -0.49 2.31
C GLU A 49 20.92 -0.89 1.20
N LEU A 50 19.66 -1.19 1.56
CA LEU A 50 18.64 -1.57 0.58
C LEU A 50 18.22 -0.41 -0.32
N ALA A 51 18.25 0.84 0.17
CA ALA A 51 18.01 2.00 -0.67
C ALA A 51 19.08 2.18 -1.75
N GLU A 52 20.35 1.97 -1.40
CA GLU A 52 21.46 2.03 -2.35
C GLU A 52 21.37 0.90 -3.38
N GLU A 53 21.07 -0.33 -2.93
CA GLU A 53 20.85 -1.49 -3.82
C GLU A 53 19.69 -1.23 -4.79
N LYS A 54 18.54 -0.79 -4.29
CA LYS A 54 17.34 -0.54 -5.11
C LYS A 54 17.49 0.63 -6.07
N SER A 55 18.34 1.61 -5.76
CA SER A 55 18.62 2.75 -6.67
C SER A 55 19.35 2.35 -7.95
N LEU A 56 19.88 1.12 -8.03
CA LEU A 56 20.47 0.56 -9.25
C LEU A 56 19.40 0.02 -10.21
N GLU A 57 18.23 -0.36 -9.69
CA GLU A 57 17.12 -0.97 -10.43
C GLU A 57 15.96 0.01 -10.68
N LEU A 58 15.73 0.92 -9.73
CA LEU A 58 14.62 1.87 -9.71
C LEU A 58 15.13 3.31 -9.89
N ASP A 59 14.19 4.24 -9.98
CA ASP A 59 14.49 5.67 -9.98
C ASP A 59 15.21 6.09 -8.68
N SER A 60 16.39 6.69 -8.83
CA SER A 60 17.25 7.10 -7.71
C SER A 60 16.55 8.11 -6.81
N ASP A 61 15.79 9.08 -7.35
CA ASP A 61 15.13 10.11 -6.55
C ASP A 61 14.02 9.49 -5.69
N VAL A 62 13.30 8.49 -6.23
CA VAL A 62 12.29 7.72 -5.48
C VAL A 62 12.93 6.95 -4.33
N CYS A 63 14.06 6.26 -4.57
CA CYS A 63 14.80 5.56 -3.52
C CYS A 63 15.36 6.50 -2.44
N GLN A 64 15.90 7.65 -2.85
CA GLN A 64 16.43 8.67 -1.93
C GLN A 64 15.33 9.27 -1.05
N LYS A 65 14.15 9.54 -1.64
CA LYS A 65 12.98 10.00 -0.90
C LYS A 65 12.51 8.93 0.09
N ALA A 66 12.32 7.68 -0.34
CA ALA A 66 11.89 6.59 0.52
C ALA A 66 12.86 6.37 1.70
N ARG A 67 14.17 6.42 1.45
CA ARG A 67 15.20 6.34 2.50
C ARG A 67 15.06 7.49 3.50
N SER A 68 14.89 8.71 2.99
CA SER A 68 14.74 9.90 3.83
C SER A 68 13.48 9.82 4.68
N ASP A 69 12.37 9.36 4.09
CA ASP A 69 11.10 9.19 4.79
C ASP A 69 11.25 8.19 5.95
N LEU A 70 11.95 7.06 5.74
CA LEU A 70 12.09 6.01 6.75
C LEU A 70 13.20 6.24 7.80
N THR A 71 14.10 7.20 7.59
CA THR A 71 15.24 7.43 8.50
C THR A 71 15.08 8.67 9.37
N ASN A 72 14.31 9.66 8.92
CA ASN A 72 13.98 10.87 9.67
C ASN A 72 12.80 10.61 10.63
N PRO A 73 12.88 10.98 11.93
CA PRO A 73 11.88 10.59 12.93
C PRO A 73 10.42 10.95 12.60
N ARG A 74 10.19 12.18 12.10
CA ARG A 74 8.83 12.68 11.81
C ARG A 74 8.22 11.95 10.62
N THR A 75 8.91 11.92 9.49
CA THR A 75 8.42 11.26 8.27
C THR A 75 8.34 9.74 8.45
N ARG A 76 9.19 9.16 9.30
CA ARG A 76 9.13 7.73 9.61
C ARG A 76 7.82 7.40 10.30
N LEU A 77 7.39 8.22 11.27
CA LEU A 77 6.11 8.02 11.94
C LEU A 77 4.95 8.06 10.95
N SER A 78 4.92 9.07 10.07
CA SER A 78 3.90 9.15 9.01
C SER A 78 3.91 7.92 8.10
N ALA A 79 5.09 7.39 7.76
CA ALA A 79 5.24 6.18 6.95
C ALA A 79 4.78 4.92 7.70
N GLU A 80 5.06 4.80 8.99
CA GLU A 80 4.61 3.68 9.84
C GLU A 80 3.08 3.67 10.00
N ILE A 81 2.49 4.84 10.26
CA ILE A 81 1.03 5.04 10.32
C ILE A 81 0.37 4.68 8.98
N ALA A 82 1.06 4.88 7.86
CA ALA A 82 0.58 4.55 6.51
C ALA A 82 0.67 3.06 6.15
N TRP A 83 1.41 2.28 6.94
CA TRP A 83 1.80 0.93 6.59
C TRP A 83 0.89 -0.10 7.28
N LEU A 84 1.46 -1.20 7.75
CA LEU A 84 0.76 -2.27 8.45
C LEU A 84 1.39 -2.47 9.84
N PRO A 85 1.32 -1.46 10.74
CA PRO A 85 1.92 -1.57 12.07
C PRO A 85 1.30 -2.70 12.87
N GLY A 86 2.10 -3.37 13.71
CA GLY A 86 1.65 -4.53 14.49
C GLY A 86 1.49 -5.83 13.67
N VAL A 87 1.61 -5.76 12.33
CA VAL A 87 1.59 -6.95 11.46
C VAL A 87 3.02 -7.46 11.26
N SER A 88 3.22 -8.77 11.40
CA SER A 88 4.54 -9.37 11.12
C SER A 88 5.02 -9.07 9.69
N PRO A 89 6.31 -8.81 9.46
CA PRO A 89 6.82 -8.47 8.14
C PRO A 89 6.41 -9.44 7.02
N ARG A 90 6.41 -10.76 7.32
CA ARG A 90 5.99 -11.78 6.36
C ARG A 90 4.53 -11.64 5.96
N LYS A 91 3.62 -11.46 6.91
CA LYS A 91 2.18 -11.30 6.62
C LYS A 91 1.93 -9.95 5.93
N ALA A 92 2.65 -8.90 6.31
CA ALA A 92 2.55 -7.59 5.63
C ALA A 92 2.89 -7.70 4.13
N SER A 93 4.01 -8.35 3.77
CA SER A 93 4.36 -8.59 2.36
C SER A 93 3.30 -9.40 1.63
N GLN A 94 2.77 -10.46 2.26
CA GLN A 94 1.69 -11.28 1.67
C GLN A 94 0.41 -10.50 1.42
N LEU A 95 0.00 -9.64 2.36
CA LEU A 95 -1.20 -8.81 2.22
C LEU A 95 -1.03 -7.82 1.07
N VAL A 96 0.12 -7.16 0.97
CA VAL A 96 0.39 -6.21 -0.11
C VAL A 96 0.40 -6.91 -1.47
N GLU A 97 1.06 -8.06 -1.59
CA GLU A 97 1.06 -8.84 -2.83
C GLU A 97 -0.35 -9.33 -3.20
N SER A 98 -1.17 -9.71 -2.22
CA SER A 98 -2.54 -10.17 -2.45
C SER A 98 -3.44 -9.09 -3.06
N LEU A 99 -3.17 -7.81 -2.81
CA LEU A 99 -3.91 -6.70 -3.39
C LEU A 99 -3.81 -6.66 -4.93
N LEU A 100 -2.70 -7.15 -5.52
CA LEU A 100 -2.57 -7.19 -6.98
C LEU A 100 -3.43 -8.29 -7.62
N GLN A 101 -3.76 -9.32 -6.85
CA GLN A 101 -4.49 -10.50 -7.33
C GLN A 101 -5.98 -10.41 -7.04
N ASN A 102 -6.35 -9.95 -5.84
CA ASN A 102 -7.73 -9.84 -5.39
C ASN A 102 -7.87 -8.73 -4.33
N PRO A 103 -7.99 -7.45 -4.75
CA PRO A 103 -8.16 -6.33 -3.83
C PRO A 103 -9.30 -6.53 -2.84
N MET A 104 -10.45 -7.07 -3.27
CA MET A 104 -11.62 -7.24 -2.41
C MET A 104 -11.50 -8.40 -1.42
N GLY A 105 -10.57 -9.33 -1.65
CA GLY A 105 -10.29 -10.44 -0.74
C GLY A 105 -9.85 -9.98 0.65
N VAL A 106 -9.29 -8.77 0.76
CA VAL A 106 -8.82 -8.23 2.04
C VAL A 106 -9.93 -7.99 3.06
N ARG A 107 -11.18 -7.85 2.62
CA ARG A 107 -12.35 -7.73 3.51
C ARG A 107 -12.57 -8.97 4.39
N GLN A 108 -12.05 -10.12 3.95
CA GLN A 108 -12.15 -11.38 4.68
C GLN A 108 -10.97 -11.62 5.63
N GLU A 109 -9.98 -10.72 5.65
CA GLU A 109 -8.88 -10.81 6.60
C GLU A 109 -9.37 -10.49 8.02
N SER A 110 -8.91 -11.29 8.98
CA SER A 110 -9.32 -11.17 10.38
C SER A 110 -8.11 -11.25 11.30
N GLY A 111 -8.24 -10.69 12.51
CA GLY A 111 -7.16 -10.66 13.50
C GLY A 111 -6.02 -9.69 13.15
N LEU A 112 -6.24 -8.78 12.20
CA LEU A 112 -5.31 -7.69 11.91
C LEU A 112 -5.48 -6.55 12.94
N PRO A 113 -4.41 -5.84 13.31
CA PRO A 113 -4.53 -4.57 14.00
C PRO A 113 -5.41 -3.59 13.23
N THR A 114 -6.25 -2.84 13.94
CA THR A 114 -7.29 -1.97 13.35
C THR A 114 -6.73 -1.01 12.31
N LEU A 115 -5.63 -0.32 12.62
CA LEU A 115 -4.99 0.61 11.69
C LEU A 115 -4.43 -0.08 10.43
N ALA A 116 -3.78 -1.23 10.60
CA ALA A 116 -3.24 -1.99 9.48
C ALA A 116 -4.36 -2.46 8.54
N HIS A 117 -5.49 -2.89 9.12
CA HIS A 117 -6.65 -3.29 8.34
C HIS A 117 -7.28 -2.10 7.62
N LEU A 118 -7.41 -0.94 8.25
CA LEU A 118 -7.88 0.30 7.59
C LEU A 118 -6.98 0.70 6.40
N ASN A 119 -5.66 0.66 6.57
CA ASN A 119 -4.72 0.94 5.48
C ASN A 119 -4.86 -0.05 4.33
N LEU A 120 -5.10 -1.32 4.63
CA LEU A 120 -5.31 -2.36 3.63
C LEU A 120 -6.62 -2.17 2.86
N LEU A 121 -7.72 -1.86 3.56
CA LEU A 121 -9.02 -1.58 2.96
C LEU A 121 -8.96 -0.32 2.09
N ALA A 122 -8.33 0.76 2.56
CA ALA A 122 -8.15 1.97 1.78
C ALA A 122 -7.33 1.73 0.50
N ALA A 123 -6.26 0.93 0.59
CA ALA A 123 -5.47 0.57 -0.58
C ALA A 123 -6.23 -0.32 -1.56
N ALA A 124 -7.15 -1.16 -1.08
CA ALA A 124 -8.04 -1.94 -1.93
C ALA A 124 -9.05 -1.04 -2.65
N PHE A 125 -9.65 -0.05 -1.97
CA PHE A 125 -10.58 0.91 -2.58
C PHE A 125 -10.00 1.59 -3.82
N GLU A 126 -8.73 2.01 -3.78
CA GLU A 126 -8.08 2.65 -4.94
C GLU A 126 -7.76 1.68 -6.09
N ALA A 127 -7.90 0.36 -5.87
CA ALA A 127 -7.71 -0.68 -6.87
C ALA A 127 -9.03 -1.26 -7.41
N VAL A 128 -10.18 -0.87 -6.86
CA VAL A 128 -11.51 -1.26 -7.31
C VAL A 128 -11.83 -0.53 -8.63
N ASP A 129 -12.27 -1.28 -9.65
CA ASP A 129 -12.71 -0.76 -10.96
C ASP A 129 -14.25 -0.54 -10.98
N GLU A 130 -14.82 0.03 -12.04
CA GLU A 130 -16.27 0.36 -12.14
C GLU A 130 -17.23 -0.85 -12.13
N ASP A 131 -16.71 -2.08 -12.14
CA ASP A 131 -17.49 -3.32 -12.30
C ASP A 131 -18.22 -3.83 -11.02
N TYR A 132 -18.13 -3.11 -9.90
CA TYR A 132 -18.73 -3.56 -8.63
C TYR A 132 -20.15 -3.01 -8.42
N ASP A 133 -21.05 -3.87 -7.93
CA ASP A 133 -22.41 -3.45 -7.59
C ASP A 133 -22.41 -2.48 -6.39
N ALA A 134 -23.31 -1.50 -6.44
CA ALA A 134 -23.44 -0.43 -5.44
C ALA A 134 -23.69 -0.99 -4.03
N VAL A 135 -24.32 -2.16 -3.91
CA VAL A 135 -24.56 -2.84 -2.63
C VAL A 135 -23.26 -3.30 -1.99
N ASP A 136 -22.37 -3.91 -2.77
CA ASP A 136 -21.07 -4.39 -2.29
C ASP A 136 -20.17 -3.23 -1.86
N LEU A 137 -20.21 -2.13 -2.63
CA LEU A 137 -19.47 -0.91 -2.32
C LEU A 137 -20.01 -0.24 -1.05
N THR A 138 -21.33 -0.18 -0.87
CA THR A 138 -21.96 0.36 0.34
C THR A 138 -21.56 -0.44 1.57
N SER A 139 -21.59 -1.78 1.48
CA SER A 139 -21.15 -2.65 2.57
C SER A 139 -19.66 -2.45 2.87
N PHE A 140 -18.82 -2.25 1.85
CA PHE A 140 -17.40 -2.01 2.03
C PHE A 140 -17.13 -0.66 2.76
N ILE A 141 -17.87 0.39 2.42
CA ILE A 141 -17.76 1.69 3.10
C ILE A 141 -18.18 1.57 4.57
N GLN A 142 -19.23 0.79 4.85
CA GLN A 142 -19.67 0.52 6.22
C GLN A 142 -18.59 -0.20 7.02
N ASP A 143 -17.94 -1.21 6.45
CA ASP A 143 -16.85 -1.94 7.11
C ASP A 143 -15.71 -0.98 7.51
N VAL A 144 -15.31 -0.07 6.61
CA VAL A 144 -14.29 0.94 6.92
C VAL A 144 -14.75 1.92 7.99
N ALA A 145 -16.01 2.34 7.97
CA ALA A 145 -16.56 3.25 8.97
C ALA A 145 -16.57 2.62 10.37
N TYR A 146 -17.05 1.39 10.51
CA TYR A 146 -17.03 0.66 11.78
C TYR A 146 -15.61 0.47 12.31
N LEU A 147 -14.69 0.05 11.44
CA LEU A 147 -13.31 -0.17 11.82
C LEU A 147 -12.60 1.13 12.22
N ALA A 148 -12.96 2.26 11.59
CA ALA A 148 -12.46 3.57 11.95
C ALA A 148 -12.97 4.05 13.32
N ASP A 149 -14.22 3.73 13.66
CA ASP A 149 -14.79 4.04 14.98
C ASP A 149 -14.15 3.19 16.09
N ASP A 150 -13.72 1.97 15.77
CA ASP A 150 -13.00 1.05 16.68
C ASP A 150 -11.50 1.37 16.81
N LEU A 151 -10.97 2.38 16.12
CA LEU A 151 -9.55 2.71 16.13
C LEU A 151 -9.15 3.41 17.43
N VAL A 152 -8.32 2.73 18.23
CA VAL A 152 -7.80 3.23 19.51
C VAL A 152 -6.35 3.74 19.34
N PRO A 153 -6.06 5.04 19.55
CA PRO A 153 -4.71 5.60 19.40
C PRO A 153 -3.65 4.93 20.27
N GLU A 154 -4.00 4.48 21.46
CA GLU A 154 -3.10 3.81 22.40
C GLU A 154 -2.63 2.45 21.88
N ASP A 155 -3.50 1.70 21.20
CA ASP A 155 -3.15 0.44 20.56
C ASP A 155 -2.18 0.68 19.40
N VAL A 156 -2.42 1.72 18.59
CA VAL A 156 -1.50 2.13 17.51
C VAL A 156 -0.14 2.53 18.06
N LEU A 157 -0.11 3.32 19.15
CA LEU A 157 1.13 3.73 19.81
C LEU A 157 1.93 2.51 20.28
N ARG A 158 1.26 1.55 20.91
CA ARG A 158 1.87 0.30 21.37
C ARG A 158 2.47 -0.47 20.19
N ASP A 159 1.68 -0.75 19.16
CA ASP A 159 2.10 -1.56 18.02
C ASP A 159 3.30 -0.93 17.28
N ILE A 160 3.29 0.40 17.08
CA ILE A 160 4.43 1.13 16.50
C ILE A 160 5.68 1.02 17.38
N ASN A 161 5.54 1.21 18.70
CA ASN A 161 6.69 1.17 19.60
C ASN A 161 7.27 -0.25 19.74
N GLU A 162 6.44 -1.29 19.67
CA GLU A 162 6.90 -2.68 19.61
C GLU A 162 7.76 -2.94 18.36
N ASP A 163 7.33 -2.47 17.19
CA ASP A 163 8.12 -2.59 15.96
C ASP A 163 9.39 -1.70 15.99
N ARG A 164 9.32 -0.51 16.61
CA ARG A 164 10.48 0.38 16.81
C ARG A 164 11.52 -0.16 17.77
N ALA A 165 11.09 -0.85 18.83
CA ALA A 165 11.99 -1.53 19.75
C ALA A 165 12.85 -2.59 19.04
N VAL A 166 12.27 -3.31 18.08
CA VAL A 166 13.01 -4.29 17.25
C VAL A 166 13.95 -3.60 16.25
N SER A 167 13.48 -2.54 15.58
CA SER A 167 14.29 -1.82 14.58
C SER A 167 15.34 -0.87 15.18
N GLY A 168 15.28 -0.61 16.49
CA GLY A 168 16.19 0.30 17.19
C GLY A 168 15.94 1.78 16.92
N PHE A 169 14.74 2.14 16.44
CA PHE A 169 14.34 3.55 16.32
C PHE A 169 13.80 4.08 17.65
N PRO A 170 13.96 5.39 17.93
CA PRO A 170 13.41 5.97 19.16
C PRO A 170 11.89 5.81 19.23
N GLU A 171 11.41 5.38 20.39
CA GLU A 171 9.98 5.27 20.69
C GLU A 171 9.27 6.62 20.54
N VAL A 172 8.03 6.57 20.07
CA VAL A 172 7.09 7.68 20.15
C VAL A 172 6.60 7.74 21.60
N ARG A 173 6.74 8.90 22.25
CA ARG A 173 6.44 9.04 23.68
C ARG A 173 5.10 9.70 23.96
N ALA A 174 4.63 10.50 23.02
CA ALA A 174 3.51 11.39 23.25
C ALA A 174 2.36 10.96 22.33
N LEU A 175 1.21 10.66 22.93
CA LEU A 175 0.03 10.13 22.24
C LEU A 175 -0.52 11.14 21.23
N ASP A 176 -0.38 12.43 21.52
CA ASP A 176 -0.74 13.55 20.63
C ASP A 176 -0.05 13.47 19.25
N GLN A 177 1.16 12.92 19.17
CA GLN A 177 1.83 12.68 17.88
C GLN A 177 1.13 11.59 17.06
N ILE A 178 0.62 10.54 17.72
CA ILE A 178 -0.16 9.50 17.06
C ILE A 178 -1.52 10.07 16.63
N GLU A 179 -2.22 10.78 17.52
CA GLU A 179 -3.51 11.39 17.21
C GLU A 179 -3.42 12.37 16.04
N ALA A 180 -2.37 13.19 15.98
CA ALA A 180 -2.15 14.11 14.87
C ALA A 180 -1.97 13.37 13.53
N GLU A 181 -1.14 12.33 13.49
CA GLU A 181 -0.93 11.53 12.28
C GLU A 181 -2.17 10.70 11.90
N LEU A 182 -2.92 10.19 12.89
CA LEU A 182 -4.19 9.52 12.67
C LEU A 182 -5.24 10.48 12.11
N ALA A 183 -5.29 11.73 12.57
CA ALA A 183 -6.22 12.72 12.03
C ALA A 183 -5.96 12.97 10.53
N GLU A 184 -4.69 13.07 10.12
CA GLU A 184 -4.33 13.14 8.69
C GLU A 184 -4.67 11.85 7.95
N ARG A 185 -4.42 10.70 8.56
CA ARG A 185 -4.76 9.39 7.98
C ARG A 185 -6.27 9.21 7.75
N MET A 186 -7.09 9.67 8.69
CA MET A 186 -8.54 9.68 8.57
C MET A 186 -9.05 10.61 7.48
N ARG A 187 -8.38 11.76 7.25
CA ARG A 187 -8.66 12.60 6.09
C ARG A 187 -8.38 11.85 4.78
N TYR A 188 -7.24 11.17 4.72
CA TYR A 188 -6.87 10.36 3.56
C TYR A 188 -7.90 9.25 3.26
N TYR A 189 -8.33 8.46 4.26
CA TYR A 189 -9.35 7.42 4.04
C TYR A 189 -10.65 7.97 3.46
N ARG A 190 -11.11 9.12 3.98
CA ARG A 190 -12.30 9.80 3.45
C ARG A 190 -12.13 10.26 2.01
N SER A 191 -10.93 10.71 1.62
CA SER A 191 -10.64 11.08 0.23
C SER A 191 -10.59 9.86 -0.68
N ALA A 192 -9.88 8.80 -0.28
CA ALA A 192 -9.80 7.55 -1.06
C ALA A 192 -11.19 6.96 -1.35
N ILE A 193 -12.10 6.98 -0.38
CA ILE A 193 -13.49 6.51 -0.57
C ILE A 193 -14.28 7.43 -1.50
N LYS A 194 -14.04 8.75 -1.48
CA LYS A 194 -14.74 9.71 -2.35
C LYS A 194 -14.26 9.64 -3.80
N ASP A 195 -12.97 9.38 -4.00
CA ASP A 195 -12.34 9.35 -5.31
C ASP A 195 -12.57 8.01 -6.02
N ALA A 196 -12.87 6.94 -5.26
CA ALA A 196 -13.50 5.74 -5.81
C ALA A 196 -14.83 6.17 -6.45
N HIS A 197 -14.95 6.06 -7.77
CA HIS A 197 -16.05 6.64 -8.54
C HIS A 197 -17.39 5.95 -8.22
N ILE A 198 -18.09 6.47 -7.21
CA ILE A 198 -19.51 6.19 -6.90
C ILE A 198 -20.39 7.22 -7.62
#